data_AF-A0A959QR05-F1
#
_entry.id   AF-A0A959QR05-F1
#
_cell.length_a   1.000
_cell.length_b   1.000
_cell.length_c   1.000
_cell.angle_alpha   90.00
_cell.angle_beta   90.00
_cell.angle_gamma   90.00
#
_symmetry.space_group_name_H-M   'P 1'
#
loop_
_entity.id
_entity.type
_entity.pdbx_description
1 polymer ?
#
loop_
_entity_poly.entity_id
_entity_poly.type
_entity_poly.pdbx_seq_one_letter_code
_entity_poly.pdbx_strand_id
1 'polypeptide(L)'
;AYDLGHPPFGYQGEDALDELMDNFGGFEGNAQTLRILTRLEKKVVYPSERNPPDSHTGFNSHGVDRRAGLNLTLRTILAILKYDLCIPNKKDKRERVRKIHGFHKVIKGYYLDDKKIVSYARKILYKSRKKIKTIECQIMDLADDISYSVYDIEDSFKGGFIQITDLLYAPNEVIDTIANKISIEQIRNCSNSLILKVVQKVSEELGIDSSDDSLEYLRDQRKGIELWDDSELFLLKRIIVKEILIDILDPYIPKFSSPSPVSSATFAPAEEITPESLGGIVYGVSKQMENNGFVRSEFTSRLVGEFIRSIEIYKIDNDQPISSKIFINNECDFNGYRILDTELKIFILKRFTYEFQISSPKLKIVEYRGKEIVKTIFNSILDSNGEFLPDDFRRIYKAYESKYKITESYYQEIKDDDTKRIYEFDLSRMRLICDFVASMTDRYAIEYYSRIKSEEPQSIFKKF
;
A
#
# COMPACT_ATOMS: atom_id res chain seq x y z
N ALA A 1 -0.41 9.12 -9.23
CA ALA A 1 -1.88 8.94 -9.23
C ALA A 1 -2.33 7.74 -8.39
N TYR A 2 -1.42 6.83 -8.01
CA TYR A 2 -1.71 5.57 -7.31
C TYR A 2 -2.63 5.74 -6.07
N ASP A 3 -2.36 6.75 -5.24
CA ASP A 3 -3.10 6.98 -3.98
C ASP A 3 -4.30 7.93 -4.06
N LEU A 4 -4.73 8.35 -5.27
CA LEU A 4 -5.82 9.33 -5.41
C LEU A 4 -7.16 8.83 -4.86
N GLY A 5 -7.37 7.51 -4.82
CA GLY A 5 -8.59 6.88 -4.36
C GLY A 5 -8.64 6.56 -2.88
N HIS A 6 -7.60 6.88 -2.10
CA HIS A 6 -7.64 6.64 -0.66
C HIS A 6 -8.65 7.56 0.02
N PRO A 7 -9.54 7.01 0.87
CA PRO A 7 -10.53 7.79 1.59
C PRO A 7 -9.87 8.57 2.73
N PRO A 8 -10.60 9.49 3.39
CA PRO A 8 -10.09 10.13 4.59
C PRO A 8 -9.71 9.08 5.65
N PHE A 9 -8.64 9.35 6.39
CA PHE A 9 -8.04 8.44 7.37
C PHE A 9 -7.46 7.13 6.78
N GLY A 10 -7.15 7.12 5.49
CA GLY A 10 -6.38 6.04 4.83
C GLY A 10 -7.04 4.66 4.95
N TYR A 11 -6.28 3.66 5.42
CA TYR A 11 -6.76 2.28 5.55
C TYR A 11 -7.98 2.12 6.45
N GLN A 12 -8.16 3.00 7.44
CA GLN A 12 -9.30 2.91 8.36
C GLN A 12 -10.58 3.39 7.70
N GLY A 13 -10.48 4.43 6.86
CA GLY A 13 -11.57 4.83 5.96
C GLY A 13 -11.87 3.74 4.92
N GLU A 14 -10.83 3.06 4.40
CA GLU A 14 -11.01 1.95 3.45
C GLU A 14 -11.78 0.80 4.09
N ASP A 15 -11.38 0.38 5.29
CA ASP A 15 -12.07 -0.66 6.08
C ASP A 15 -13.52 -0.24 6.43
N ALA A 16 -13.75 1.03 6.78
CA ALA A 16 -15.10 1.55 7.06
C ALA A 16 -16.01 1.46 5.82
N LEU A 17 -15.54 1.94 4.68
CA LEU A 17 -16.30 1.96 3.44
C LEU A 17 -16.49 0.55 2.88
N ASP A 18 -15.51 -0.36 2.99
CA ASP A 18 -15.66 -1.75 2.52
C ASP A 18 -16.74 -2.49 3.32
N GLU A 19 -16.82 -2.24 4.62
CA GLU A 19 -17.85 -2.79 5.50
C GLU A 19 -19.25 -2.28 5.12
N LEU A 20 -19.40 -0.97 4.92
CA LEU A 20 -20.67 -0.36 4.50
C LEU A 20 -21.10 -0.78 3.09
N MET A 21 -20.13 -1.02 2.21
CA MET A 21 -20.35 -1.44 0.84
C MET A 21 -20.35 -2.96 0.68
N ASP A 22 -20.42 -3.76 1.75
CA ASP A 22 -20.17 -5.20 1.68
C ASP A 22 -21.12 -5.93 0.71
N ASN A 23 -22.38 -5.48 0.67
CA ASN A 23 -23.45 -5.94 -0.23
C ASN A 23 -23.45 -5.28 -1.63
N PHE A 24 -22.58 -4.29 -1.85
CA PHE A 24 -22.60 -3.38 -3.00
C PHE A 24 -21.24 -3.27 -3.71
N GLY A 25 -20.41 -4.31 -3.61
CA GLY A 25 -19.11 -4.39 -4.28
C GLY A 25 -17.91 -3.96 -3.45
N GLY A 26 -18.11 -3.61 -2.18
CA GLY A 26 -17.04 -3.21 -1.28
C GLY A 26 -16.42 -1.87 -1.65
N PHE A 27 -15.29 -1.56 -1.02
CA PHE A 27 -14.50 -0.38 -1.33
C PHE A 27 -13.02 -0.75 -1.32
N GLU A 28 -12.28 -0.23 -2.29
CA GLU A 28 -10.83 -0.43 -2.36
C GLU A 28 -10.17 0.79 -3.01
N GLY A 29 -9.06 1.25 -2.43
CA GLY A 29 -8.41 2.51 -2.84
C GLY A 29 -7.94 2.53 -4.30
N ASN A 30 -7.34 1.44 -4.79
CA ASN A 30 -6.88 1.35 -6.18
C ASN A 30 -8.03 1.29 -7.18
N ALA A 31 -9.10 0.57 -6.84
CA ALA A 31 -10.35 0.56 -7.60
C ALA A 31 -10.93 1.98 -7.69
N GLN A 32 -10.89 2.73 -6.58
CA GLN A 32 -11.36 4.11 -6.53
C GLN A 32 -10.46 5.05 -7.35
N THR A 33 -9.14 4.88 -7.32
CA THR A 33 -8.20 5.62 -8.18
C THR A 33 -8.57 5.47 -9.66
N LEU A 34 -8.77 4.22 -10.11
CA LEU A 34 -9.19 3.96 -11.49
C LEU A 34 -10.53 4.64 -11.81
N ARG A 35 -11.50 4.54 -10.89
CA ARG A 35 -12.84 5.12 -11.04
C ARG A 35 -12.80 6.65 -11.12
N ILE A 36 -11.97 7.31 -10.31
CA ILE A 36 -11.76 8.77 -10.37
C ILE A 36 -11.26 9.17 -11.77
N LEU A 37 -10.19 8.52 -12.21
CA LEU A 37 -9.49 8.87 -13.46
C LEU A 37 -10.30 8.55 -14.72
N THR A 38 -11.20 7.57 -14.65
CA THR A 38 -11.99 7.12 -15.81
C THR A 38 -13.45 7.56 -15.79
N ARG A 39 -13.97 8.05 -14.64
CA ARG A 39 -15.39 8.37 -14.48
C ARG A 39 -15.70 9.62 -13.66
N LEU A 40 -15.17 9.76 -12.44
CA LEU A 40 -15.70 10.77 -11.52
C LEU A 40 -15.33 12.19 -11.91
N GLU A 41 -14.13 12.38 -12.47
CA GLU A 41 -13.69 13.66 -13.00
C GLU A 41 -14.60 14.14 -14.14
N LYS A 42 -15.16 15.35 -13.98
CA LYS A 42 -16.29 15.84 -14.82
C LYS A 42 -15.84 16.63 -16.05
N LYS A 43 -14.53 16.70 -16.32
CA LYS A 43 -13.96 17.58 -17.35
C LYS A 43 -14.35 17.18 -18.78
N VAL A 44 -14.50 15.88 -19.04
CA VAL A 44 -14.76 15.35 -20.38
C VAL A 44 -15.96 14.41 -20.34
N VAL A 45 -16.86 14.54 -21.30
CA VAL A 45 -18.03 13.67 -21.48
C VAL A 45 -18.06 13.09 -22.89
N TYR A 46 -18.46 11.83 -23.03
CA TYR A 46 -18.63 11.20 -24.34
C TYR A 46 -19.85 11.80 -25.06
N PRO A 47 -19.67 12.39 -26.26
CA PRO A 47 -20.76 13.04 -26.98
C PRO A 47 -21.88 12.06 -27.31
N SER A 48 -23.11 12.57 -27.38
CA SER A 48 -24.28 11.82 -27.84
C SER A 48 -25.24 12.77 -28.53
N GLU A 49 -25.47 12.54 -29.83
CA GLU A 49 -26.34 13.41 -30.64
C GLU A 49 -27.81 13.32 -30.23
N ARG A 50 -28.27 12.12 -29.85
CA ARG A 50 -29.69 11.88 -29.52
C ARG A 50 -30.06 12.25 -28.08
N ASN A 51 -29.11 12.12 -27.15
CA ASN A 51 -29.32 12.37 -25.72
C ASN A 51 -28.02 12.91 -25.10
N PRO A 52 -27.74 14.21 -25.28
CA PRO A 52 -26.51 14.82 -24.77
C PRO A 52 -26.48 14.77 -23.24
N PRO A 53 -25.28 14.63 -22.64
CA PRO A 53 -25.12 14.72 -21.20
C PRO A 53 -25.29 16.15 -20.71
N ASP A 54 -25.88 16.31 -19.53
CA ASP A 54 -25.90 17.56 -18.79
C ASP A 54 -24.46 17.98 -18.47
N SER A 55 -24.14 19.25 -18.71
CA SER A 55 -22.77 19.78 -18.59
C SER A 55 -22.26 19.84 -17.15
N HIS A 56 -23.15 19.82 -16.15
CA HIS A 56 -22.79 19.92 -14.73
C HIS A 56 -22.60 18.54 -14.07
N THR A 57 -23.39 17.55 -14.49
CA THR A 57 -23.40 16.21 -13.91
C THR A 57 -22.68 15.18 -14.79
N GLY A 58 -22.68 15.38 -16.10
CA GLY A 58 -22.22 14.43 -17.10
C GLY A 58 -23.19 13.27 -17.36
N PHE A 59 -24.41 13.33 -16.81
CA PHE A 59 -25.47 12.35 -17.04
C PHE A 59 -26.41 12.84 -18.13
N ASN A 60 -26.90 11.95 -19.00
CA ASN A 60 -27.95 12.32 -19.94
C ASN A 60 -29.35 12.24 -19.31
N SER A 61 -30.36 12.65 -20.07
CA SER A 61 -31.79 12.62 -19.69
C SER A 61 -32.32 11.25 -19.24
N HIS A 62 -31.61 10.16 -19.53
CA HIS A 62 -31.97 8.79 -19.14
C HIS A 62 -31.19 8.30 -17.91
N GLY A 63 -30.43 9.18 -17.24
CA GLY A 63 -29.58 8.84 -16.11
C GLY A 63 -28.38 7.95 -16.49
N VAL A 64 -27.95 8.00 -17.75
CA VAL A 64 -26.72 7.31 -18.19
C VAL A 64 -25.54 8.23 -17.96
N ASP A 65 -24.57 7.75 -17.17
CA ASP A 65 -23.29 8.42 -16.95
C ASP A 65 -22.46 8.42 -18.24
N ARG A 66 -22.12 9.62 -18.72
CA ARG A 66 -21.33 9.83 -19.93
C ARG A 66 -19.96 10.44 -19.63
N ARG A 67 -19.61 10.64 -18.36
CA ARG A 67 -18.29 11.17 -18.00
C ARG A 67 -17.20 10.22 -18.47
N ALA A 68 -16.10 10.79 -18.94
CA ALA A 68 -14.91 10.09 -19.41
C ALA A 68 -13.74 10.23 -18.42
N GLY A 69 -13.99 10.77 -17.23
CA GLY A 69 -12.95 11.10 -16.27
C GLY A 69 -11.97 12.12 -16.83
N LEU A 70 -10.67 11.84 -16.68
CA LEU A 70 -9.59 12.62 -17.27
C LEU A 70 -9.25 12.23 -18.71
N ASN A 71 -9.94 11.24 -19.29
CA ASN A 71 -9.74 10.76 -20.66
C ASN A 71 -8.25 10.43 -20.97
N LEU A 72 -7.61 9.71 -20.05
CA LEU A 72 -6.19 9.35 -20.15
C LEU A 72 -5.95 8.31 -21.25
N THR A 73 -4.69 8.18 -21.66
CA THR A 73 -4.29 7.13 -22.61
C THR A 73 -4.55 5.73 -22.02
N LEU A 74 -4.89 4.76 -22.88
CA LEU A 74 -5.14 3.38 -22.45
C LEU A 74 -3.93 2.76 -21.73
N ARG A 75 -2.70 3.18 -22.10
CA ARG A 75 -1.47 2.72 -21.45
C ARG A 75 -1.38 3.21 -20.02
N THR A 76 -1.72 4.48 -19.77
CA THR A 76 -1.82 5.04 -18.41
C THR A 76 -2.89 4.31 -17.59
N ILE A 77 -4.04 3.98 -18.18
CA ILE A 77 -5.11 3.23 -17.51
C ILE A 77 -4.63 1.83 -17.06
N LEU A 78 -3.83 1.13 -17.88
CA LEU A 78 -3.26 -0.16 -17.48
C LEU A 78 -2.08 -0.02 -16.51
N ALA A 79 -1.32 1.08 -16.60
CA ALA A 79 -0.19 1.34 -15.70
C ALA A 79 -0.62 1.54 -14.24
N ILE A 80 -1.81 2.11 -14.00
CA ILE A 80 -2.37 2.28 -12.65
C ILE A 80 -3.10 1.02 -12.14
N LEU A 81 -3.29 -0.01 -12.98
CA LEU A 81 -4.08 -1.19 -12.65
C LEU A 81 -3.23 -2.21 -11.85
N LYS A 82 -2.99 -1.91 -10.57
CA LYS A 82 -2.22 -2.77 -9.65
C LYS A 82 -2.84 -4.16 -9.48
N TYR A 83 -4.15 -4.26 -9.49
CA TYR A 83 -4.87 -5.51 -9.27
C TYR A 83 -5.87 -5.78 -10.41
N ASP A 84 -5.55 -6.72 -11.30
CA ASP A 84 -6.42 -7.10 -12.42
C ASP A 84 -7.49 -8.14 -11.99
N LEU A 85 -8.31 -7.73 -11.03
CA LEU A 85 -9.46 -8.50 -10.54
C LEU A 85 -10.71 -7.61 -10.53
N CYS A 86 -11.73 -7.99 -11.29
CA CYS A 86 -13.03 -7.32 -11.24
C CYS A 86 -13.74 -7.73 -9.94
N ILE A 87 -14.01 -6.75 -9.07
CA ILE A 87 -14.67 -6.98 -7.79
C ILE A 87 -16.16 -7.27 -8.04
N PRO A 88 -16.70 -8.40 -7.55
CA PRO A 88 -18.13 -8.69 -7.69
C PRO A 88 -18.97 -7.75 -6.81
N ASN A 89 -20.15 -7.33 -7.30
CA ASN A 89 -21.03 -6.47 -6.50
C ASN A 89 -21.73 -7.22 -5.36
N LYS A 90 -22.07 -8.50 -5.55
CA LYS A 90 -22.84 -9.29 -4.57
C LYS A 90 -21.93 -9.92 -3.52
N LYS A 91 -22.36 -9.85 -2.25
CA LYS A 91 -21.65 -10.37 -1.08
C LYS A 91 -21.27 -11.85 -1.20
N ASP A 92 -22.21 -12.72 -1.59
CA ASP A 92 -21.98 -14.16 -1.77
C ASP A 92 -20.82 -14.46 -2.73
N LYS A 93 -20.71 -13.69 -3.81
CA LYS A 93 -19.62 -13.81 -4.79
C LYS A 93 -18.32 -13.24 -4.26
N ARG A 94 -18.37 -12.15 -3.49
CA ARG A 94 -17.21 -11.56 -2.82
C ARG A 94 -16.60 -12.53 -1.81
N GLU A 95 -17.42 -13.20 -1.01
CA GLU A 95 -16.96 -14.23 -0.07
C GLU A 95 -16.26 -15.40 -0.77
N ARG A 96 -16.79 -15.86 -1.92
CA ARG A 96 -16.10 -16.87 -2.74
C ARG A 96 -14.75 -16.38 -3.21
N VAL A 97 -14.66 -15.12 -3.68
CA VAL A 97 -13.38 -14.53 -4.10
C VAL A 97 -12.40 -14.45 -2.94
N ARG A 98 -12.84 -13.99 -1.75
CA ARG A 98 -12.05 -13.94 -0.52
C ARG A 98 -11.48 -15.33 -0.15
N LYS A 99 -12.31 -16.39 -0.22
CA LYS A 99 -11.88 -17.77 0.04
C LYS A 99 -10.85 -18.29 -0.97
N ILE A 100 -11.04 -18.00 -2.26
CA ILE A 100 -10.16 -18.49 -3.33
C ILE A 100 -8.79 -17.78 -3.31
N HIS A 101 -8.77 -16.48 -2.99
CA HIS A 101 -7.57 -15.65 -3.10
C HIS A 101 -6.97 -15.24 -1.75
N GLY A 102 -7.50 -15.77 -0.63
CA GLY A 102 -6.99 -15.50 0.71
C GLY A 102 -7.15 -14.05 1.19
N PHE A 103 -8.14 -13.31 0.68
CA PHE A 103 -8.36 -11.93 1.14
C PHE A 103 -9.11 -11.92 2.48
N HIS A 104 -8.40 -11.50 3.54
CA HIS A 104 -8.96 -11.45 4.90
C HIS A 104 -9.79 -10.20 5.22
N LYS A 105 -9.74 -9.15 4.37
CA LYS A 105 -10.52 -7.90 4.54
C LYS A 105 -11.07 -7.41 3.20
N VAL A 106 -10.33 -6.50 2.57
CA VAL A 106 -10.67 -5.80 1.33
C VAL A 106 -10.23 -6.61 0.12
N ILE A 107 -11.12 -6.78 -0.86
CA ILE A 107 -10.80 -7.43 -2.13
C ILE A 107 -10.08 -6.43 -3.02
N LYS A 108 -8.82 -6.73 -3.35
CA LYS A 108 -7.98 -5.89 -4.21
C LYS A 108 -8.36 -6.05 -5.69
N GLY A 109 -8.64 -4.94 -6.40
CA GLY A 109 -9.17 -5.03 -7.76
C GLY A 109 -9.63 -3.72 -8.39
N TYR A 110 -10.63 -3.81 -9.27
CA TYR A 110 -11.37 -2.69 -9.87
C TYR A 110 -12.89 -2.96 -9.85
N TYR A 111 -13.72 -1.92 -9.84
CA TYR A 111 -15.16 -2.08 -9.77
C TYR A 111 -15.79 -2.58 -11.08
N LEU A 112 -16.98 -3.19 -10.98
CA LEU A 112 -17.70 -3.73 -12.14
C LEU A 112 -18.01 -2.65 -13.20
N ASP A 113 -18.29 -1.42 -12.77
CA ASP A 113 -18.55 -0.27 -13.66
C ASP A 113 -17.35 0.09 -14.55
N ASP A 114 -16.14 -0.20 -14.09
CA ASP A 114 -14.87 0.11 -14.76
C ASP A 114 -14.39 -1.05 -15.65
N LYS A 115 -15.04 -2.22 -15.56
CA LYS A 115 -14.70 -3.41 -16.35
C LYS A 115 -14.67 -3.14 -17.85
N LYS A 116 -15.56 -2.28 -18.35
CA LYS A 116 -15.64 -1.97 -19.79
C LYS A 116 -14.37 -1.28 -20.28
N ILE A 117 -13.88 -0.27 -19.56
CA ILE A 117 -12.67 0.47 -19.97
C ILE A 117 -11.42 -0.39 -19.80
N VAL A 118 -11.33 -1.18 -18.72
CA VAL A 118 -10.22 -2.14 -18.52
C VAL A 118 -10.20 -3.18 -19.64
N SER A 119 -11.34 -3.78 -19.98
CA SER A 119 -11.45 -4.78 -21.05
C SER A 119 -11.09 -4.19 -22.42
N TYR A 120 -11.49 -2.93 -22.66
CA TYR A 120 -11.14 -2.22 -23.89
C TYR A 120 -9.64 -1.95 -23.98
N ALA A 121 -9.03 -1.37 -22.94
CA ALA A 121 -7.60 -1.12 -22.88
C ALA A 121 -6.79 -2.41 -23.10
N ARG A 122 -7.20 -3.50 -22.45
CA ARG A 122 -6.57 -4.81 -22.62
C ARG A 122 -6.65 -5.33 -24.05
N LYS A 123 -7.82 -5.26 -24.67
CA LYS A 123 -8.04 -5.73 -26.04
C LYS A 123 -7.14 -5.01 -27.05
N ILE A 124 -6.88 -3.72 -26.81
CA ILE A 124 -6.04 -2.89 -27.69
C ILE A 124 -4.54 -3.12 -27.42
N LEU A 125 -4.13 -3.22 -26.16
CA LEU A 125 -2.72 -3.18 -25.78
C LEU A 125 -2.06 -4.55 -25.58
N TYR A 126 -2.83 -5.61 -25.32
CA TYR A 126 -2.29 -6.96 -25.21
C TYR A 126 -2.61 -7.80 -26.46
N LYS A 127 -1.59 -8.49 -26.98
CA LYS A 127 -1.76 -9.51 -28.02
C LYS A 127 -2.35 -10.79 -27.44
N SER A 128 -1.98 -11.14 -26.21
CA SER A 128 -2.51 -12.34 -25.52
C SER A 128 -3.63 -12.02 -24.53
N ARG A 129 -4.48 -13.02 -24.24
CA ARG A 129 -5.52 -12.90 -23.20
C ARG A 129 -5.00 -13.08 -21.77
N LYS A 130 -3.72 -13.40 -21.59
CA LYS A 130 -3.14 -13.58 -20.26
C LYS A 130 -3.20 -12.26 -19.48
N LYS A 131 -3.54 -12.35 -18.20
CA LYS A 131 -3.48 -11.20 -17.29
C LYS A 131 -2.02 -10.94 -16.97
N ILE A 132 -1.51 -9.76 -17.31
CA ILE A 132 -0.10 -9.41 -17.07
C ILE A 132 -0.06 -7.96 -16.58
N LYS A 133 0.53 -7.70 -15.41
CA LYS A 133 0.81 -6.32 -14.98
C LYS A 133 1.73 -5.64 -16.00
N THR A 134 1.46 -4.39 -16.34
CA THR A 134 2.35 -3.68 -17.26
C THR A 134 3.72 -3.44 -16.62
N ILE A 135 4.75 -3.16 -17.42
CA ILE A 135 6.05 -2.76 -16.91
C ILE A 135 5.95 -1.49 -16.04
N GLU A 136 5.14 -0.52 -16.45
CA GLU A 136 4.94 0.72 -15.68
C GLU A 136 4.24 0.45 -14.34
N CYS A 137 3.27 -0.46 -14.31
CA CYS A 137 2.61 -0.86 -13.07
C CYS A 137 3.60 -1.56 -12.13
N GLN A 138 4.51 -2.39 -12.64
CA GLN A 138 5.54 -3.03 -11.83
C GLN A 138 6.54 -2.01 -11.27
N ILE A 139 6.97 -1.05 -12.09
CA ILE A 139 7.86 0.03 -11.65
C ILE A 139 7.17 0.90 -10.60
N MET A 140 5.91 1.25 -10.80
CA MET A 140 5.11 2.00 -9.85
C MET A 140 4.96 1.23 -8.53
N ASP A 141 4.63 -0.07 -8.57
CA ASP A 141 4.51 -0.92 -7.38
C ASP A 141 5.83 -0.96 -6.58
N LEU A 142 6.97 -1.03 -7.26
CA LEU A 142 8.27 -1.05 -6.62
C LEU A 142 8.68 0.33 -6.07
N ALA A 143 8.38 1.40 -6.80
CA ALA A 143 8.61 2.77 -6.33
C ALA A 143 7.77 3.07 -5.07
N ASP A 144 6.54 2.56 -5.02
CA ASP A 144 5.66 2.59 -3.85
C ASP A 144 6.32 1.88 -2.66
N ASP A 145 6.77 0.63 -2.85
CA ASP A 145 7.45 -0.15 -1.79
C ASP A 145 8.77 0.50 -1.29
N ILE A 146 9.56 1.10 -2.19
CA ILE A 146 10.78 1.85 -1.83
C ILE A 146 10.41 3.10 -1.03
N SER A 147 9.39 3.84 -1.45
CA SER A 147 8.99 5.08 -0.77
C SER A 147 8.45 4.79 0.62
N TYR A 148 7.56 3.79 0.76
CA TYR A 148 7.02 3.36 2.06
C TYR A 148 8.09 2.77 2.98
N SER A 149 9.14 2.13 2.46
CA SER A 149 10.20 1.59 3.31
C SER A 149 11.17 2.68 3.81
N VAL A 150 11.40 3.74 3.03
CA VAL A 150 12.46 4.72 3.32
C VAL A 150 11.93 6.06 3.85
N TYR A 151 10.85 6.62 3.28
CA TYR A 151 10.34 7.92 3.75
C TYR A 151 9.53 7.78 5.03
N ASP A 152 8.74 6.71 5.20
CA ASP A 152 7.99 6.51 6.45
C ASP A 152 8.92 6.32 7.64
N ILE A 153 10.11 5.72 7.45
CA ILE A 153 11.09 5.60 8.52
C ILE A 153 11.74 6.96 8.83
N GLU A 154 11.99 7.80 7.82
CA GLU A 154 12.47 9.18 8.02
C GLU A 154 11.46 10.04 8.78
N ASP A 155 10.18 9.98 8.42
CA ASP A 155 9.11 10.66 9.12
C ASP A 155 8.94 10.12 10.54
N SER A 156 9.16 8.82 10.74
CA SER A 156 9.16 8.21 12.08
C SER A 156 10.33 8.68 12.94
N PHE A 157 11.53 8.85 12.37
CA PHE A 157 12.67 9.46 13.07
C PHE A 157 12.39 10.92 13.43
N LYS A 158 11.87 11.69 12.48
CA LYS A 158 11.51 13.11 12.70
C LYS A 158 10.40 13.27 13.73
N GLY A 159 9.42 12.37 13.75
CA GLY A 159 8.32 12.35 14.71
C GLY A 159 8.70 11.80 16.08
N GLY A 160 9.91 11.27 16.25
CA GLY A 160 10.37 10.61 17.48
C GLY A 160 9.61 9.32 17.79
N PHE A 161 8.98 8.69 16.78
CA PHE A 161 8.29 7.41 16.93
C PHE A 161 9.23 6.22 16.88
N ILE A 162 10.35 6.38 16.16
CA ILE A 162 11.42 5.38 16.01
C ILE A 162 12.74 6.12 16.20
N GLN A 163 13.72 5.45 16.79
CA GLN A 163 15.09 5.89 16.96
C GLN A 163 16.06 4.85 16.37
N ILE A 164 17.32 5.24 16.10
CA ILE A 164 18.33 4.30 15.59
C ILE A 164 18.57 3.14 16.58
N THR A 165 18.46 3.43 17.87
CA THR A 165 18.50 2.41 18.93
C THR A 165 17.38 1.38 18.80
N ASP A 166 16.20 1.77 18.33
CA ASP A 166 15.08 0.85 18.14
C ASP A 166 15.34 -0.11 16.97
N LEU A 167 16.05 0.32 15.93
CA LEU A 167 16.45 -0.55 14.83
C LEU A 167 17.53 -1.55 15.28
N LEU A 168 18.51 -1.11 16.07
CA LEU A 168 19.60 -1.96 16.54
C LEU A 168 19.16 -2.95 17.61
N TYR A 169 18.32 -2.48 18.54
CA TYR A 169 17.86 -3.24 19.70
C TYR A 169 16.34 -3.46 19.63
N ALA A 170 15.87 -3.79 18.42
CA ALA A 170 14.47 -4.06 18.15
C ALA A 170 13.89 -5.08 19.15
N PRO A 171 12.72 -4.82 19.75
CA PRO A 171 12.06 -5.78 20.62
C PRO A 171 11.88 -7.12 19.92
N ASN A 172 12.08 -8.22 20.65
CA ASN A 172 11.95 -9.57 20.09
C ASN A 172 10.57 -9.78 19.44
N GLU A 173 9.50 -9.24 20.01
CA GLU A 173 8.15 -9.36 19.43
C GLU A 173 8.05 -8.76 18.02
N VAL A 174 8.75 -7.65 17.77
CA VAL A 174 8.80 -7.02 16.44
C VAL A 174 9.62 -7.88 15.49
N ILE A 175 10.81 -8.32 15.92
CA ILE A 175 11.67 -9.21 15.11
C ILE A 175 10.92 -10.49 14.73
N ASP A 176 10.25 -11.11 15.69
CA ASP A 176 9.50 -12.36 15.51
C ASP A 176 8.33 -12.17 14.55
N THR A 177 7.63 -11.03 14.66
CA THR A 177 6.51 -10.69 13.75
C THR A 177 6.99 -10.48 12.31
N ILE A 178 8.14 -9.82 12.12
CA ILE A 178 8.75 -9.63 10.80
C ILE A 178 9.26 -10.96 10.25
N ALA A 179 9.99 -11.73 11.07
CA ALA A 179 10.57 -13.02 10.70
C ALA A 179 9.49 -13.99 10.21
N ASN A 180 8.36 -14.10 10.91
CA ASN A 180 7.23 -14.95 10.51
C ASN A 180 6.66 -14.63 9.12
N LYS A 181 6.86 -13.40 8.62
CA LYS A 181 6.37 -12.95 7.31
C LYS A 181 7.39 -13.10 6.20
N ILE A 182 8.66 -13.42 6.50
CA ILE A 182 9.67 -13.72 5.49
C ILE A 182 9.29 -15.04 4.80
N SER A 183 9.13 -14.98 3.48
CA SER A 183 8.84 -16.14 2.65
C SER A 183 10.10 -16.94 2.32
N ILE A 184 9.94 -18.22 2.02
CA ILE A 184 11.05 -19.09 1.58
C ILE A 184 11.72 -18.54 0.31
N GLU A 185 10.93 -17.96 -0.60
CA GLU A 185 11.46 -17.37 -1.85
C GLU A 185 12.40 -16.20 -1.57
N GLN A 186 12.06 -15.33 -0.63
CA GLN A 186 12.95 -14.23 -0.22
C GLN A 186 14.26 -14.76 0.37
N ILE A 187 14.23 -15.88 1.10
CA ILE A 187 15.44 -16.51 1.63
C ILE A 187 16.29 -17.09 0.49
N ARG A 188 15.67 -17.73 -0.50
CA ARG A 188 16.36 -18.26 -1.68
C ARG A 188 17.06 -17.17 -2.50
N ASN A 189 16.47 -15.97 -2.52
CA ASN A 189 16.98 -14.81 -3.23
C ASN A 189 18.03 -14.00 -2.45
N CYS A 190 18.37 -14.39 -1.21
CA CYS A 190 19.42 -13.74 -0.44
C CYS A 190 20.78 -13.81 -1.12
N SER A 191 21.70 -12.94 -0.74
CA SER A 191 23.09 -12.99 -1.14
C SER A 191 23.80 -14.18 -0.51
N ASN A 192 24.83 -14.72 -1.18
CA ASN A 192 25.64 -15.79 -0.62
C ASN A 192 26.29 -15.34 0.70
N SER A 193 26.82 -14.12 0.75
CA SER A 193 27.42 -13.55 1.96
C SER A 193 26.47 -13.53 3.16
N LEU A 194 25.21 -13.14 2.96
CA LEU A 194 24.24 -13.09 4.06
C LEU A 194 23.92 -14.50 4.57
N ILE A 195 23.64 -15.44 3.66
CA ILE A 195 23.32 -16.82 4.03
C ILE A 195 24.45 -17.45 4.84
N LEU A 196 25.70 -17.26 4.41
CA LEU A 196 26.87 -17.78 5.14
C LEU A 196 26.94 -17.24 6.57
N LYS A 197 26.78 -15.93 6.71
CA LYS A 197 26.83 -15.26 8.01
C LYS A 197 25.70 -15.73 8.92
N VAL A 198 24.49 -15.86 8.38
CA VAL A 198 23.31 -16.31 9.14
C VAL A 198 23.45 -17.76 9.57
N VAL A 199 23.85 -18.65 8.65
CA VAL A 199 24.05 -20.08 8.94
C VAL A 199 25.09 -20.28 10.04
N GLN A 200 26.22 -19.57 9.98
CA GLN A 200 27.22 -19.63 11.02
C GLN A 200 26.65 -19.25 12.39
N LYS A 201 25.88 -18.16 12.47
CA LYS A 201 25.24 -17.72 13.72
C LYS A 201 24.18 -18.70 14.22
N VAL A 202 23.40 -19.32 13.32
CA VAL A 202 22.47 -20.39 13.67
C VAL A 202 23.22 -21.56 14.29
N SER A 203 24.32 -22.00 13.67
CA SER A 203 25.15 -23.10 14.19
C SER A 203 25.73 -22.78 15.57
N GLU A 204 26.20 -21.55 15.78
CA GLU A 204 26.69 -21.05 17.07
C GLU A 204 25.58 -21.06 18.14
N GLU A 205 24.37 -20.58 17.81
CA GLU A 205 23.23 -20.57 18.75
C GLU A 205 22.70 -21.98 19.06
N LEU A 206 22.78 -22.92 18.12
CA LEU A 206 22.37 -24.31 18.31
C LEU A 206 23.48 -25.18 18.95
N GLY A 207 24.69 -24.65 19.12
CA GLY A 207 25.84 -25.39 19.67
C GLY A 207 26.34 -26.51 18.76
N ILE A 208 26.18 -26.36 17.44
CA ILE A 208 26.67 -27.32 16.44
C ILE A 208 28.15 -27.04 16.15
N ASP A 209 28.98 -28.09 16.19
CA ASP A 209 30.43 -27.99 16.03
C ASP A 209 30.82 -27.49 14.62
N SER A 210 31.63 -26.42 14.56
CA SER A 210 31.92 -25.65 13.33
C SER A 210 33.05 -26.27 12.49
N SER A 211 32.98 -27.57 12.19
CA SER A 211 33.92 -28.19 11.24
C SER A 211 33.55 -27.80 9.80
N ASP A 212 34.56 -27.63 8.93
CA ASP A 212 34.38 -27.17 7.54
C ASP A 212 33.34 -28.02 6.78
N ASP A 213 33.30 -29.33 6.98
CA ASP A 213 32.34 -30.24 6.33
C ASP A 213 30.88 -29.97 6.71
N SER A 214 30.62 -29.51 7.95
CA SER A 214 29.27 -29.21 8.46
C SER A 214 28.72 -27.91 7.87
N LEU A 215 29.60 -26.91 7.75
CA LEU A 215 29.30 -25.61 7.14
C LEU A 215 29.24 -25.69 5.61
N GLU A 216 30.05 -26.55 4.99
CA GLU A 216 30.03 -26.84 3.55
C GLU A 216 28.79 -27.64 3.14
N TYR A 217 28.29 -28.52 4.01
CA TYR A 217 26.97 -29.14 3.91
C TYR A 217 25.82 -28.12 4.04
N LEU A 218 25.88 -27.20 5.02
CA LEU A 218 24.87 -26.14 5.18
C LEU A 218 24.90 -25.10 4.04
N ARG A 219 26.06 -24.88 3.42
CA ARG A 219 26.24 -24.06 2.21
C ARG A 219 25.53 -24.64 0.99
N ASP A 220 25.54 -25.97 0.84
CA ASP A 220 24.90 -26.67 -0.28
C ASP A 220 23.34 -26.68 -0.16
N GLN A 221 22.80 -26.19 0.97
CA GLN A 221 21.37 -26.21 1.34
C GLN A 221 20.52 -25.02 0.85
N ARG A 222 20.96 -24.14 -0.07
CA ARG A 222 19.99 -23.26 -0.79
C ARG A 222 18.85 -24.09 -1.43
N LYS A 223 19.16 -25.32 -1.84
CA LYS A 223 18.20 -26.28 -2.42
C LYS A 223 17.45 -27.13 -1.39
N GLY A 224 17.90 -27.17 -0.14
CA GLY A 224 17.37 -28.03 0.91
C GLY A 224 16.77 -27.27 2.11
N ILE A 225 16.54 -25.96 1.98
CA ILE A 225 15.83 -25.16 3.00
C ILE A 225 14.45 -25.73 3.39
N GLU A 226 13.86 -26.56 2.52
CA GLU A 226 12.62 -27.30 2.77
C GLU A 226 12.80 -28.47 3.76
N LEU A 227 14.05 -28.85 4.05
CA LEU A 227 14.42 -29.91 4.99
C LEU A 227 14.63 -29.39 6.42
N TRP A 228 14.71 -28.07 6.58
CA TRP A 228 14.82 -27.42 7.89
C TRP A 228 13.50 -27.55 8.62
N ASP A 229 13.54 -27.80 9.92
CA ASP A 229 12.31 -27.81 10.71
C ASP A 229 11.79 -26.38 10.95
N ASP A 230 10.54 -26.28 11.43
CA ASP A 230 9.89 -24.99 11.66
C ASP A 230 10.65 -24.10 12.66
N SER A 231 11.34 -24.69 13.64
CA SER A 231 12.10 -23.98 14.67
C SER A 231 13.41 -23.42 14.12
N GLU A 232 14.15 -24.24 13.38
CA GLU A 232 15.39 -23.84 12.70
C GLU A 232 15.12 -22.75 11.67
N LEU A 233 14.07 -22.93 10.86
CA LEU A 233 13.68 -21.96 9.85
C LEU A 233 13.24 -20.63 10.48
N PHE A 234 12.53 -20.68 11.60
CA PHE A 234 12.16 -19.48 12.34
C PHE A 234 13.39 -18.77 12.91
N LEU A 235 14.34 -19.50 13.50
CA LEU A 235 15.59 -18.93 14.01
C LEU A 235 16.41 -18.26 12.90
N LEU A 236 16.56 -18.93 11.76
CA LEU A 236 17.23 -18.38 10.58
C LEU A 236 16.58 -17.07 10.13
N LYS A 237 15.25 -17.02 10.04
CA LYS A 237 14.51 -15.80 9.69
C LYS A 237 14.74 -14.67 10.70
N ARG A 238 14.78 -14.96 12.01
CA ARG A 238 15.08 -13.94 13.04
C ARG A 238 16.47 -13.35 12.88
N ILE A 239 17.47 -14.20 12.62
CA ILE A 239 18.85 -13.76 12.42
C ILE A 239 18.96 -12.93 11.13
N ILE A 240 18.31 -13.33 10.03
CA ILE A 240 18.22 -12.52 8.80
C ILE A 240 17.72 -11.10 9.11
N VAL A 241 16.62 -10.96 9.88
CA VAL A 241 16.07 -9.63 10.21
C VAL A 241 17.11 -8.77 10.91
N LYS A 242 17.81 -9.32 11.92
CA LYS A 242 18.84 -8.60 12.67
C LYS A 242 20.02 -8.19 11.76
N GLU A 243 20.52 -9.11 10.94
CA GLU A 243 21.65 -8.83 10.05
C GLU A 243 21.32 -7.75 9.02
N ILE A 244 20.12 -7.77 8.45
CA ILE A 244 19.68 -6.74 7.50
C ILE A 244 19.54 -5.38 8.18
N LEU A 245 18.99 -5.31 9.39
CA LEU A 245 18.90 -4.04 10.15
C LEU A 245 20.29 -3.48 10.47
N ILE A 246 21.24 -4.34 10.83
CA ILE A 246 22.64 -3.95 11.03
C ILE A 246 23.24 -3.43 9.73
N ASP A 247 23.10 -4.15 8.62
CA ASP A 247 23.64 -3.77 7.31
C ASP A 247 23.08 -2.43 6.80
N ILE A 248 21.79 -2.15 7.05
CA ILE A 248 21.18 -0.85 6.74
C ILE A 248 21.85 0.30 7.51
N LEU A 249 22.27 0.05 8.74
CA LEU A 249 22.83 1.05 9.64
C LEU A 249 24.36 1.13 9.63
N ASP A 250 25.04 0.10 9.10
CA ASP A 250 26.51 -0.02 9.10
C ASP A 250 27.23 1.25 8.61
N PRO A 251 26.75 1.97 7.56
CA PRO A 251 27.40 3.21 7.12
C PRO A 251 27.32 4.37 8.14
N TYR A 252 26.41 4.32 9.10
CA TYR A 252 26.12 5.41 10.05
C TYR A 252 26.54 5.10 11.49
N ILE A 253 26.89 3.85 11.77
CA ILE A 253 27.46 3.44 13.06
C ILE A 253 28.96 3.33 12.81
N PRO A 254 29.79 4.23 13.32
CA PRO A 254 31.23 4.20 13.07
C PRO A 254 31.83 2.82 13.38
N LYS A 255 32.21 2.06 12.33
CA LYS A 255 33.07 0.86 12.27
C LYS A 255 32.92 -0.15 13.43
N PHE A 256 31.98 -1.10 13.32
CA PHE A 256 31.95 -2.32 14.17
C PHE A 256 32.87 -3.46 13.73
N SER A 257 33.69 -3.27 12.68
CA SER A 257 34.73 -4.23 12.33
C SER A 257 35.75 -3.63 11.35
N SER A 258 36.90 -3.18 11.89
CA SER A 258 38.19 -2.92 11.21
C SER A 258 38.38 -1.62 10.37
N PRO A 259 39.64 -1.16 10.16
CA PRO A 259 39.95 0.22 9.76
C PRO A 259 40.22 0.43 8.25
N SER A 260 39.66 1.55 7.74
CA SER A 260 40.21 2.51 6.72
C SER A 260 39.72 2.37 5.26
N PRO A 261 39.90 3.41 4.40
CA PRO A 261 39.92 4.87 4.65
C PRO A 261 39.15 5.69 3.57
N VAL A 262 38.40 6.74 3.93
CA VAL A 262 38.36 7.99 3.12
C VAL A 262 38.18 9.24 4.02
N SER A 263 39.10 10.16 3.77
CA SER A 263 39.45 11.53 4.17
C SER A 263 38.61 12.46 5.07
N SER A 264 39.39 13.13 5.94
CA SER A 264 39.35 14.57 6.30
C SER A 264 38.50 15.03 7.50
N ALA A 265 38.80 14.47 8.67
CA ALA A 265 38.90 15.27 9.89
C ALA A 265 39.96 14.63 10.78
N THR A 266 40.90 15.43 11.28
CA THR A 266 41.94 15.02 12.23
C THR A 266 41.31 14.36 13.45
N PHE A 267 41.43 13.05 13.60
CA PHE A 267 41.15 12.36 14.86
C PHE A 267 42.21 11.29 15.14
N ALA A 268 42.46 11.12 16.45
CA ALA A 268 43.48 10.33 17.11
C ALA A 268 43.48 8.83 16.71
N PRO A 269 44.50 8.03 17.11
CA PRO A 269 44.60 6.62 16.74
C PRO A 269 43.35 5.86 17.18
N ALA A 270 43.02 4.80 16.46
CA ALA A 270 41.90 3.92 16.76
C ALA A 270 42.07 3.28 18.15
N GLU A 271 41.43 3.85 19.17
CA GLU A 271 41.19 3.19 20.45
C GLU A 271 40.12 2.09 20.25
N GLU A 272 40.30 0.95 20.91
CA GLU A 272 39.30 -0.12 20.96
C GLU A 272 37.97 0.46 21.47
N ILE A 273 36.93 0.37 20.64
CA ILE A 273 35.57 0.80 21.01
C ILE A 273 35.06 -0.15 22.09
N THR A 274 35.06 0.28 23.36
CA THR A 274 34.41 -0.46 24.45
C THR A 274 32.89 -0.45 24.29
N PRO A 275 32.16 -1.45 24.82
CA PRO A 275 30.69 -1.46 24.78
C PRO A 275 30.04 -0.19 25.35
N GLU A 276 30.65 0.46 26.36
CA GLU A 276 30.15 1.73 26.91
C GLU A 276 30.32 2.90 25.93
N SER A 277 31.43 2.94 25.19
CA SER A 277 31.66 3.97 24.16
C SER A 277 30.75 3.78 22.95
N LEU A 278 30.41 2.53 22.61
CA LEU A 278 29.41 2.21 21.60
C LEU A 278 28.03 2.79 21.92
N GLY A 279 27.55 2.59 23.14
CA GLY A 279 26.25 3.11 23.57
C GLY A 279 26.16 4.63 23.40
N GLY A 280 27.25 5.34 23.76
CA GLY A 280 27.36 6.79 23.56
C GLY A 280 27.36 7.20 22.08
N ILE A 281 28.08 6.47 21.23
CA ILE A 281 28.12 6.71 19.77
C ILE A 281 26.74 6.50 19.15
N VAL A 282 26.08 5.37 19.42
CA VAL A 282 24.74 5.05 18.90
C VAL A 282 23.71 6.09 19.36
N TYR A 283 23.78 6.50 20.63
CA TYR A 283 22.93 7.57 21.14
C TYR A 283 23.17 8.90 20.41
N GLY A 284 24.43 9.26 20.17
CA GLY A 284 24.81 10.45 19.42
C GLY A 284 24.28 10.44 17.98
N VAL A 285 24.44 9.33 17.27
CA VAL A 285 23.91 9.14 15.90
C VAL A 285 22.39 9.20 15.90
N SER A 286 21.73 8.55 16.86
CA SER A 286 20.28 8.60 17.04
C SER A 286 19.78 10.04 17.23
N LYS A 287 20.47 10.85 18.05
CA LYS A 287 20.15 12.27 18.24
C LYS A 287 20.40 13.13 17.01
N GLN A 288 21.41 12.81 16.21
CA GLN A 288 21.64 13.46 14.91
C GLN A 288 20.52 13.11 13.93
N MET A 289 20.11 11.84 13.83
CA MET A 289 18.97 11.44 13.00
C MET A 289 17.66 12.10 13.42
N GLU A 290 17.41 12.29 14.72
CA GLU A 290 16.20 12.96 15.21
C GLU A 290 16.20 14.48 14.90
N ASN A 291 17.34 15.16 15.06
CA ASN A 291 17.38 16.63 15.06
C ASN A 291 17.97 17.25 13.77
N ASN A 292 18.69 16.47 12.96
CA ASN A 292 19.38 16.97 11.78
C ASN A 292 18.73 16.45 10.49
N GLY A 293 18.01 17.34 9.80
CA GLY A 293 17.36 17.02 8.53
C GLY A 293 18.33 16.59 7.42
N PHE A 294 19.55 17.12 7.40
CA PHE A 294 20.55 16.75 6.39
C PHE A 294 20.98 15.28 6.55
N VAL A 295 21.24 14.86 7.79
CA VAL A 295 21.67 13.49 8.11
C VAL A 295 20.57 12.47 7.79
N ARG A 296 19.29 12.82 8.06
CA ARG A 296 18.15 12.01 7.62
C ARG A 296 18.03 11.90 6.11
N SER A 297 18.10 13.03 5.41
CA SER A 297 17.99 13.05 3.95
C SER A 297 19.15 12.33 3.27
N GLU A 298 20.35 12.34 3.85
CA GLU A 298 21.49 11.55 3.39
C GLU A 298 21.21 10.04 3.56
N PHE A 299 20.72 9.62 4.74
CA PHE A 299 20.29 8.25 5.01
C PHE A 299 19.27 7.75 4.00
N THR A 300 18.20 8.51 3.77
CA THR A 300 17.14 8.11 2.84
C THR A 300 17.60 8.15 1.39
N SER A 301 18.33 9.18 0.98
CA SER A 301 18.87 9.28 -0.39
C SER A 301 19.80 8.13 -0.73
N ARG A 302 20.62 7.67 0.22
CA ARG A 302 21.49 6.51 0.03
C ARG A 302 20.68 5.24 -0.20
N LEU A 303 19.70 4.95 0.67
CA LEU A 303 18.86 3.76 0.55
C LEU A 303 18.04 3.77 -0.75
N VAL A 304 17.42 4.90 -1.10
CA VAL A 304 16.71 5.05 -2.38
C VAL A 304 17.65 4.81 -3.55
N GLY A 305 18.86 5.38 -3.51
CA GLY A 305 19.87 5.19 -4.55
C GLY A 305 20.34 3.74 -4.66
N GLU A 306 20.50 3.04 -3.54
CA GLU A 306 20.81 1.60 -3.50
C GLU A 306 19.67 0.79 -4.13
N PHE A 307 18.44 1.02 -3.67
CA PHE A 307 17.27 0.23 -4.07
C PHE A 307 16.87 0.44 -5.52
N ILE A 308 17.10 1.63 -6.09
CA ILE A 308 16.82 1.88 -7.51
C ILE A 308 17.87 1.19 -8.41
N ARG A 309 19.14 1.16 -7.98
CA ARG A 309 20.23 0.58 -8.78
C ARG A 309 20.19 -0.95 -8.85
N SER A 310 19.54 -1.60 -7.90
CA SER A 310 19.29 -3.04 -7.94
C SER A 310 18.15 -3.42 -8.89
N ILE A 311 17.39 -2.49 -9.45
CA ILE A 311 16.25 -2.80 -10.32
C ILE A 311 16.75 -3.07 -11.74
N GLU A 312 16.49 -4.27 -12.23
CA GLU A 312 16.87 -4.69 -13.58
C GLU A 312 15.66 -5.15 -14.39
N ILE A 313 15.77 -5.03 -15.72
CA ILE A 313 14.76 -5.54 -16.66
C ILE A 313 15.22 -6.93 -17.13
N TYR A 314 14.56 -7.98 -16.67
CA TYR A 314 14.95 -9.38 -16.91
C TYR A 314 14.94 -9.76 -18.40
N LYS A 315 13.88 -9.35 -19.11
CA LYS A 315 13.73 -9.61 -20.54
C LYS A 315 12.73 -8.64 -21.15
N ILE A 316 13.19 -7.89 -22.14
CA ILE A 316 12.29 -7.11 -22.99
C ILE A 316 11.48 -8.11 -23.84
N ASP A 317 10.17 -8.13 -23.63
CA ASP A 317 9.27 -8.87 -24.49
C ASP A 317 9.12 -8.07 -25.80
N ASN A 318 9.94 -8.39 -26.81
CA ASN A 318 9.92 -7.68 -28.09
C ASN A 318 8.56 -7.79 -28.80
N ASP A 319 7.81 -8.86 -28.55
CA ASP A 319 6.47 -9.04 -29.11
C ASP A 319 5.42 -8.25 -28.35
N GLN A 320 5.58 -8.08 -27.04
CA GLN A 320 4.65 -7.36 -26.19
C GLN A 320 5.40 -6.50 -25.13
N PRO A 321 6.03 -5.37 -25.52
CA PRO A 321 6.93 -4.62 -24.64
C PRO A 321 6.30 -4.17 -23.32
N ILE A 322 4.99 -3.87 -23.35
CA ILE A 322 4.20 -3.50 -22.16
C ILE A 322 4.17 -4.59 -21.08
N SER A 323 4.47 -5.85 -21.43
CA SER A 323 4.48 -7.02 -20.52
C SER A 323 5.86 -7.42 -20.04
N SER A 324 6.89 -6.64 -20.38
CA SER A 324 8.26 -6.85 -19.90
C SER A 324 8.31 -6.91 -18.36
N LYS A 325 9.25 -7.68 -17.83
CA LYS A 325 9.39 -7.95 -16.40
C LYS A 325 10.58 -7.20 -15.83
N ILE A 326 10.37 -6.61 -14.65
CA ILE A 326 11.44 -6.10 -13.80
C ILE A 326 11.67 -7.09 -12.66
N PHE A 327 12.87 -7.07 -12.10
CA PHE A 327 13.20 -7.80 -10.89
C PHE A 327 14.23 -7.00 -10.07
N ILE A 328 14.35 -7.35 -8.80
CA ILE A 328 15.38 -6.81 -7.91
C ILE A 328 16.57 -7.78 -7.98
N ASN A 329 17.71 -7.29 -8.46
CA ASN A 329 18.96 -8.02 -8.37
C ASN A 329 19.54 -7.86 -6.95
N ASN A 330 19.46 -8.92 -6.16
CA ASN A 330 19.95 -8.94 -4.78
C ASN A 330 21.47 -9.13 -4.66
N GLU A 331 22.18 -9.26 -5.78
CA GLU A 331 23.64 -9.22 -5.83
C GLU A 331 24.09 -8.45 -7.08
N CYS A 332 24.23 -7.12 -6.97
CA CYS A 332 24.72 -6.30 -8.06
C CYS A 332 25.91 -5.42 -7.66
N ASP A 333 26.77 -5.15 -8.65
CA ASP A 333 27.91 -4.25 -8.52
C ASP A 333 27.59 -2.94 -9.25
N PHE A 334 27.73 -1.83 -8.54
CA PHE A 334 27.57 -0.51 -9.14
C PHE A 334 28.75 0.39 -8.78
N ASN A 335 29.58 0.74 -9.76
CA ASN A 335 30.77 1.60 -9.58
C ASN A 335 31.70 1.14 -8.42
N GLY A 336 31.88 -0.16 -8.24
CA GLY A 336 32.71 -0.74 -7.18
C GLY A 336 32.03 -0.88 -5.82
N TYR A 337 30.75 -0.53 -5.71
CA TYR A 337 29.93 -0.78 -4.52
C TYR A 337 29.04 -2.01 -4.74
N ARG A 338 29.15 -2.99 -3.83
CA ARG A 338 28.26 -4.15 -3.79
C ARG A 338 26.93 -3.75 -3.16
N ILE A 339 25.84 -4.03 -3.86
CA ILE A 339 24.48 -3.87 -3.37
C ILE A 339 23.92 -5.27 -3.16
N LEU A 340 23.50 -5.54 -1.93
CA LEU A 340 23.11 -6.87 -1.49
C LEU A 340 21.73 -6.84 -0.85
N ASP A 341 20.97 -7.92 -1.05
CA ASP A 341 19.77 -8.23 -0.27
C ASP A 341 18.69 -7.12 -0.28
N THR A 342 18.60 -6.36 -1.37
CA THR A 342 17.68 -5.20 -1.46
C THR A 342 16.22 -5.58 -1.23
N GLU A 343 15.76 -6.72 -1.75
CA GLU A 343 14.40 -7.20 -1.55
C GLU A 343 14.07 -7.34 -0.05
N LEU A 344 15.01 -7.88 0.73
CA LEU A 344 14.86 -8.00 2.18
C LEU A 344 14.97 -6.66 2.89
N LYS A 345 15.86 -5.76 2.47
CA LYS A 345 15.98 -4.40 3.05
C LYS A 345 14.67 -3.64 2.93
N ILE A 346 14.08 -3.59 1.74
CA ILE A 346 12.79 -2.95 1.49
C ILE A 346 11.70 -3.60 2.35
N PHE A 347 11.62 -4.93 2.35
CA PHE A 347 10.62 -5.68 3.11
C PHE A 347 10.72 -5.43 4.62
N ILE A 348 11.92 -5.54 5.18
CA ILE A 348 12.18 -5.41 6.61
C ILE A 348 11.93 -3.97 7.06
N LEU A 349 12.43 -2.96 6.35
CA LEU A 349 12.18 -1.55 6.70
C LEU A 349 10.69 -1.22 6.68
N LYS A 350 9.98 -1.60 5.60
CA LYS A 350 8.54 -1.39 5.50
C LYS A 350 7.79 -2.05 6.66
N ARG A 351 8.14 -3.29 6.99
CA ARG A 351 7.48 -4.04 8.07
C ARG A 351 7.84 -3.48 9.44
N PHE A 352 9.10 -3.13 9.66
CA PHE A 352 9.60 -2.56 10.89
C PHE A 352 8.86 -1.28 11.25
N THR A 353 8.79 -0.34 10.30
CA THR A 353 8.06 0.92 10.47
C THR A 353 6.57 0.67 10.75
N TYR A 354 5.95 -0.26 10.01
CA TYR A 354 4.55 -0.65 10.22
C TYR A 354 4.28 -1.19 11.64
N GLU A 355 5.10 -2.13 12.13
CA GLU A 355 4.90 -2.73 13.47
C GLU A 355 5.06 -1.69 14.59
N PHE A 356 6.04 -0.80 14.48
CA PHE A 356 6.25 0.27 15.46
C PHE A 356 5.14 1.33 15.42
N GLN A 357 4.68 1.71 14.22
CA GLN A 357 3.60 2.68 14.07
C GLN A 357 2.26 2.13 14.59
N ILE A 358 1.84 0.92 14.19
CA ILE A 358 0.53 0.39 14.60
C ILE A 358 0.49 -0.04 16.07
N SER A 359 1.64 -0.38 16.65
CA SER A 359 1.71 -0.65 18.09
C SER A 359 1.53 0.61 18.93
N SER A 360 1.68 1.81 18.35
CA SER A 360 1.52 3.08 19.04
C SER A 360 0.06 3.31 19.50
N PRO A 361 -0.21 3.44 20.82
CA PRO A 361 -1.55 3.72 21.33
C PRO A 361 -2.15 5.01 20.77
N LYS A 362 -1.31 6.00 20.44
CA LYS A 362 -1.74 7.27 19.85
C LYS A 362 -2.39 7.06 18.48
N LEU A 363 -1.81 6.18 17.65
CA LEU A 363 -2.35 5.90 16.33
C LEU A 363 -3.65 5.09 16.43
N LYS A 364 -3.75 4.10 17.32
CA LYS A 364 -4.98 3.32 17.51
C LYS A 364 -6.22 4.18 17.84
N ILE A 365 -6.06 5.25 18.62
CA ILE A 365 -7.15 6.18 18.93
C ILE A 365 -7.60 6.92 17.66
N VAL A 366 -6.64 7.41 16.87
CA VAL A 366 -6.91 8.11 15.60
C VAL A 366 -7.60 7.17 14.63
N GLU A 367 -7.14 5.92 14.55
CA GLU A 367 -7.73 4.89 13.68
C GLU A 367 -9.18 4.60 14.03
N TYR A 368 -9.47 4.35 15.31
CA TYR A 368 -10.81 4.11 15.80
C TYR A 368 -11.74 5.29 15.48
N ARG A 369 -11.30 6.52 15.77
CA ARG A 369 -12.11 7.73 15.50
C ARG A 369 -12.32 7.96 14.00
N GLY A 370 -11.30 7.74 13.17
CA GLY A 370 -11.41 7.88 11.71
C GLY A 370 -12.47 6.95 11.13
N LYS A 371 -12.49 5.69 11.57
CA LYS A 371 -13.49 4.70 11.17
C LYS A 371 -14.92 5.14 11.53
N GLU A 372 -15.12 5.61 12.76
CA GLU A 372 -16.43 6.08 13.25
C GLU A 372 -16.92 7.33 12.50
N ILE A 373 -16.01 8.27 12.23
CA ILE A 373 -16.31 9.48 11.45
C ILE A 373 -16.84 9.10 10.07
N VAL A 374 -16.10 8.26 9.33
CA VAL A 374 -16.46 7.84 7.97
C VAL A 374 -17.82 7.13 7.97
N LYS A 375 -18.03 6.19 8.90
CA LYS A 375 -19.30 5.48 9.00
C LYS A 375 -20.48 6.40 9.28
N THR A 376 -20.29 7.33 10.21
CA THR A 376 -21.33 8.27 10.60
C THR A 376 -21.73 9.18 9.44
N ILE A 377 -20.75 9.73 8.72
CA ILE A 377 -21.01 10.57 7.54
C ILE A 377 -21.81 9.79 6.50
N PHE A 378 -21.35 8.58 6.15
CA PHE A 378 -21.99 7.75 5.15
C PHE A 378 -23.45 7.45 5.52
N ASN A 379 -23.69 6.96 6.73
CA ASN A 379 -25.03 6.60 7.20
C ASN A 379 -25.93 7.83 7.28
N SER A 380 -25.43 8.97 7.74
CA SER A 380 -26.24 10.20 7.83
C SER A 380 -26.69 10.69 6.46
N ILE A 381 -25.84 10.58 5.44
CA ILE A 381 -26.23 10.89 4.05
C ILE A 381 -27.28 9.90 3.56
N LEU A 382 -27.11 8.60 3.84
CA LEU A 382 -28.06 7.57 3.46
C LEU A 382 -29.43 7.79 4.12
N ASP A 383 -29.46 8.03 5.42
CA ASP A 383 -30.67 8.25 6.23
C ASP A 383 -31.41 9.52 5.82
N SER A 384 -30.67 10.55 5.39
CA SER A 384 -31.24 11.79 4.82
C SER A 384 -31.74 11.64 3.37
N ASN A 385 -31.76 10.42 2.81
CA ASN A 385 -32.04 10.14 1.40
C ASN A 385 -31.24 11.04 0.43
N GLY A 386 -29.96 11.28 0.76
CA GLY A 386 -29.04 12.09 -0.05
C GLY A 386 -29.21 13.61 0.08
N GLU A 387 -30.06 14.12 0.97
CA GLU A 387 -30.21 15.57 1.19
C GLU A 387 -28.92 16.23 1.63
N PHE A 388 -28.08 15.55 2.40
CA PHE A 388 -26.79 16.08 2.86
C PHE A 388 -25.69 16.08 1.78
N LEU A 389 -25.94 15.51 0.59
CA LEU A 389 -25.00 15.61 -0.54
C LEU A 389 -24.95 17.04 -1.09
N PRO A 390 -23.78 17.51 -1.56
CA PRO A 390 -23.67 18.73 -2.35
C PRO A 390 -24.54 18.68 -3.62
N ASP A 391 -24.89 19.85 -4.16
CA ASP A 391 -25.87 19.96 -5.25
C ASP A 391 -25.55 19.12 -6.49
N ASP A 392 -24.28 19.04 -6.88
CA ASP A 392 -23.83 18.27 -8.03
C ASP A 392 -23.95 16.76 -7.81
N PHE A 393 -23.63 16.25 -6.63
CA PHE A 393 -23.88 14.86 -6.23
C PHE A 393 -25.37 14.58 -6.04
N ARG A 394 -26.12 15.50 -5.43
CA ARG A 394 -27.57 15.37 -5.22
C ARG A 394 -28.34 15.29 -6.54
N ARG A 395 -27.93 16.05 -7.57
CA ARG A 395 -28.51 15.92 -8.93
C ARG A 395 -28.29 14.52 -9.51
N ILE A 396 -27.10 13.94 -9.32
CA ILE A 396 -26.81 12.56 -9.76
C ILE A 396 -27.66 11.56 -8.97
N TYR A 397 -27.80 11.76 -7.66
CA TYR A 397 -28.64 10.93 -6.80
C TYR A 397 -30.09 10.88 -7.30
N LYS A 398 -30.69 12.05 -7.56
CA LYS A 398 -32.05 12.18 -8.12
C LYS A 398 -32.18 11.63 -9.55
N ALA A 399 -31.13 11.72 -10.35
CA ALA A 399 -31.10 11.12 -11.68
C ALA A 399 -31.20 9.57 -11.61
N TYR A 400 -30.61 8.94 -10.58
CA TYR A 400 -30.80 7.51 -10.35
C TYR A 400 -32.24 7.17 -9.93
N GLU A 401 -32.86 7.94 -9.02
CA GLU A 401 -34.28 7.75 -8.65
C GLU A 401 -35.18 7.77 -9.88
N SER A 402 -34.97 8.77 -10.74
CA SER A 402 -35.72 8.94 -11.99
C SER A 402 -35.50 7.77 -12.97
N LYS A 403 -34.25 7.36 -13.17
CA LYS A 403 -33.88 6.24 -14.06
C LYS A 403 -34.52 4.93 -13.64
N TYR A 404 -34.45 4.62 -12.35
CA TYR A 404 -35.00 3.38 -11.82
C TYR A 404 -36.49 3.48 -11.50
N LYS A 405 -37.13 4.64 -11.68
CA LYS A 405 -38.56 4.89 -11.36
C LYS A 405 -38.95 4.38 -9.96
N ILE A 406 -38.03 4.47 -9.01
CA ILE A 406 -38.26 4.06 -7.62
C ILE A 406 -38.46 5.35 -6.83
N THR A 407 -39.69 5.54 -6.34
CA THR A 407 -40.05 6.56 -5.36
C THR A 407 -40.22 5.91 -3.99
N GLU A 408 -40.27 6.72 -2.93
CA GLU A 408 -40.47 6.23 -1.55
C GLU A 408 -41.73 5.35 -1.41
N SER A 409 -42.78 5.65 -2.20
CA SER A 409 -44.02 4.87 -2.29
C SER A 409 -43.90 3.50 -2.99
N TYR A 410 -42.79 3.22 -3.70
CA TYR A 410 -42.60 1.99 -4.49
C TYR A 410 -42.15 0.79 -3.64
N TYR A 411 -41.55 1.04 -2.48
CA TYR A 411 -41.07 -0.02 -1.58
C TYR A 411 -42.20 -0.85 -0.94
N GLN A 412 -43.45 -0.39 -1.01
CA GLN A 412 -44.60 -1.06 -0.37
C GLN A 412 -45.30 -2.10 -1.27
N GLU A 413 -44.95 -2.20 -2.57
CA GLU A 413 -45.62 -3.08 -3.54
C GLU A 413 -44.63 -4.00 -4.31
N ILE A 414 -43.71 -4.66 -3.61
CA ILE A 414 -42.60 -5.41 -4.26
C ILE A 414 -43.11 -6.71 -4.91
N LYS A 415 -42.86 -6.89 -6.21
CA LYS A 415 -42.94 -8.18 -6.95
C LYS A 415 -41.53 -8.74 -7.20
N ASP A 416 -41.41 -10.05 -7.44
CA ASP A 416 -40.10 -10.72 -7.64
C ASP A 416 -39.22 -10.06 -8.74
N ASP A 417 -39.82 -9.58 -9.84
CA ASP A 417 -39.12 -8.89 -10.93
C ASP A 417 -38.54 -7.51 -10.53
N ASP A 418 -39.09 -6.87 -9.49
CA ASP A 418 -38.63 -5.57 -9.00
C ASP A 418 -37.35 -5.67 -8.15
N THR A 419 -37.08 -6.83 -7.57
CA THR A 419 -35.94 -7.08 -6.66
C THR A 419 -34.59 -6.75 -7.32
N LYS A 420 -34.42 -7.09 -8.60
CA LYS A 420 -33.18 -6.78 -9.34
C LYS A 420 -33.03 -5.28 -9.56
N ARG A 421 -34.13 -4.61 -9.89
CA ARG A 421 -34.16 -3.17 -10.18
C ARG A 421 -33.89 -2.34 -8.93
N ILE A 422 -34.49 -2.73 -7.81
CA ILE A 422 -34.27 -2.15 -6.48
C ILE A 422 -32.79 -2.31 -6.10
N TYR A 423 -32.23 -3.50 -6.27
CA TYR A 423 -30.81 -3.72 -6.00
C TYR A 423 -29.89 -2.84 -6.87
N GLU A 424 -30.17 -2.69 -8.17
CA GLU A 424 -29.36 -1.84 -9.06
C GLU A 424 -29.46 -0.35 -8.70
N PHE A 425 -30.62 0.08 -8.24
CA PHE A 425 -30.84 1.42 -7.71
C PHE A 425 -30.05 1.64 -6.41
N ASP A 426 -30.21 0.76 -5.43
CA ASP A 426 -29.48 0.81 -4.15
C ASP A 426 -27.97 0.79 -4.36
N LEU A 427 -27.48 -0.10 -5.23
CA LEU A 427 -26.08 -0.15 -5.62
C LEU A 427 -25.58 1.19 -6.15
N SER A 428 -26.35 1.84 -7.03
CA SER A 428 -25.96 3.13 -7.62
C SER A 428 -25.92 4.25 -6.57
N ARG A 429 -26.90 4.29 -5.67
CA ARG A 429 -26.96 5.26 -4.57
C ARG A 429 -25.83 5.07 -3.56
N MET A 430 -25.66 3.83 -3.09
CA MET A 430 -24.60 3.46 -2.15
C MET A 430 -23.22 3.79 -2.72
N ARG A 431 -22.99 3.48 -4.00
CA ARG A 431 -21.73 3.81 -4.68
C ARG A 431 -21.51 5.31 -4.80
N LEU A 432 -22.55 6.10 -5.11
CA LEU A 432 -22.44 7.56 -5.18
C LEU A 432 -22.08 8.19 -3.83
N ILE A 433 -22.71 7.73 -2.74
CA ILE A 433 -22.38 8.18 -1.38
C ILE A 433 -20.93 7.78 -1.06
N CYS A 434 -20.55 6.54 -1.39
CA CYS A 434 -19.19 6.05 -1.21
C CYS A 434 -18.16 6.90 -1.98
N ASP A 435 -18.46 7.25 -3.23
CA ASP A 435 -17.61 8.10 -4.09
C ASP A 435 -17.42 9.49 -3.45
N PHE A 436 -18.49 10.08 -2.90
CA PHE A 436 -18.42 11.36 -2.22
C PHE A 436 -17.59 11.29 -0.94
N VAL A 437 -17.86 10.33 -0.06
CA VAL A 437 -17.16 10.18 1.22
C VAL A 437 -15.68 9.88 1.00
N ALA A 438 -15.36 9.00 0.03
CA ALA A 438 -13.98 8.69 -0.31
C ALA A 438 -13.21 9.89 -0.92
N SER A 439 -13.90 10.87 -1.50
CA SER A 439 -13.25 12.07 -2.07
C SER A 439 -12.93 13.15 -1.04
N MET A 440 -13.35 12.98 0.22
CA MET A 440 -13.09 13.95 1.27
C MET A 440 -11.63 13.91 1.72
N THR A 441 -11.08 15.07 2.08
CA THR A 441 -9.84 15.13 2.87
C THR A 441 -10.16 14.88 4.35
N ASP A 442 -9.18 14.44 5.14
CA ASP A 442 -9.33 14.24 6.60
C ASP A 442 -9.93 15.47 7.28
N ARG A 443 -9.39 16.66 6.97
CA ARG A 443 -9.86 17.92 7.54
C ARG A 443 -11.33 18.19 7.18
N TYR A 444 -11.71 17.97 5.92
CA TYR A 444 -13.09 18.18 5.49
C TYR A 444 -14.03 17.15 6.10
N ALA A 445 -13.63 15.89 6.22
CA ALA A 445 -14.41 14.84 6.87
C ALA A 445 -14.67 15.17 8.35
N ILE A 446 -13.65 15.63 9.09
CA ILE A 446 -13.80 16.07 10.50
C ILE A 446 -14.79 17.24 10.59
N GLU A 447 -14.65 18.24 9.72
CA GLU A 447 -15.55 19.39 9.71
C GLU A 447 -16.99 18.99 9.36
N TYR A 448 -17.17 18.15 8.35
CA TYR A 448 -18.47 17.67 7.90
C TYR A 448 -19.16 16.79 8.95
N TYR A 449 -18.41 15.88 9.58
CA TYR A 449 -18.89 15.11 10.73
C TYR A 449 -19.34 16.00 11.87
N SER A 450 -18.56 17.04 12.19
CA SER A 450 -18.93 18.01 13.21
C SER A 450 -20.25 18.70 12.84
N ARG A 451 -20.47 19.09 11.58
CA ARG A 451 -21.76 19.69 11.17
C ARG A 451 -22.96 18.76 11.37
N ILE A 452 -22.79 17.46 11.20
CA ILE A 452 -23.86 16.47 11.37
C ILE A 452 -24.12 16.17 12.85
N LYS A 453 -23.05 16.03 13.66
CA LYS A 453 -23.12 15.50 15.02
C LYS A 453 -22.98 16.54 16.13
N SER A 454 -22.57 17.76 15.81
CA SER A 454 -22.18 18.76 16.81
C SER A 454 -23.33 19.11 17.76
N GLU A 455 -22.96 19.17 19.04
CA GLU A 455 -23.72 19.79 20.12
C GLU A 455 -23.55 21.33 20.15
N GLU A 456 -22.56 21.88 19.44
CA GLU A 456 -22.33 23.32 19.27
C GLU A 456 -23.00 23.88 17.99
N PRO A 457 -23.91 24.87 18.07
CA PRO A 457 -24.71 25.35 16.93
C PRO A 457 -23.92 26.06 15.83
N GLN A 458 -22.73 26.60 16.15
CA GLN A 458 -21.98 27.46 15.24
C GLN A 458 -21.35 26.70 14.06
N SER A 459 -21.16 25.38 14.18
CA SER A 459 -20.61 24.56 13.11
C SER A 459 -21.57 24.43 11.91
N ILE A 460 -22.89 24.50 12.15
CA ILE A 460 -23.94 24.29 11.14
C ILE A 460 -23.91 25.35 10.03
N PHE A 461 -23.62 26.61 10.36
CA PHE A 461 -23.73 27.76 9.43
C PHE A 461 -22.44 28.13 8.71
N LYS A 462 -21.39 27.31 8.83
CA LYS A 462 -20.10 27.59 8.20
C LYS A 462 -20.20 27.32 6.69
N LYS A 463 -19.80 28.29 5.85
CA LYS A 463 -19.85 28.15 4.39
C LYS A 463 -19.02 26.95 3.91
N PHE A 464 -19.50 26.28 2.85
CA PHE A 464 -18.78 25.21 2.13
C PHE A 464 -17.60 25.76 1.35
#